data_AF-A0A2N1SK44-F1
#
_entry.id   AF-A0A2N1SK44-F1
#
_cell.length_a   1.000
_cell.length_b   1.000
_cell.length_c   1.000
_cell.angle_alpha   90.00
_cell.angle_beta   90.00
_cell.angle_gamma   90.00
#
_symmetry.space_group_name_H-M   'P 1'
#
loop_
_entity.id
_entity.type
_entity.pdbx_description
1 polymer ?
#
loop_
_entity_poly.entity_id
_entity_poly.type
_entity_poly.pdbx_seq_one_letter_code
_entity_poly.pdbx_strand_id
1 'polypeptide(L)' 'MWREGTLEIGKSVFRYCIKVYGEGSEYGIDEGRISKLMIKRNGNVVCNYDRGWDIRPRDTDTRQALESLKKTYN' A
#
# COMPACT_ATOMS: atom_id res chain seq x y z
N MET A 1 12.57 -2.05 6.21
CA MET A 1 11.88 -2.40 7.47
C MET A 1 10.39 -2.49 7.23
N TRP A 2 9.70 -3.38 7.97
CA TRP A 2 8.24 -3.47 7.94
C TRP A 2 7.61 -2.30 8.70
N ARG A 3 6.47 -1.82 8.22
CA ARG A 3 5.65 -0.79 8.87
C ARG A 3 4.18 -1.20 8.76
N GLU A 4 3.42 -0.90 9.79
CA GLU A 4 1.99 -1.15 9.82
C GLU A 4 1.26 0.02 10.47
N GLY A 5 -0.02 0.15 10.16
CA GLY A 5 -0.84 1.20 10.74
C GLY A 5 -2.22 1.28 10.11
N THR A 6 -2.89 2.38 10.39
CA THR A 6 -4.21 2.70 9.83
C THR A 6 -4.18 3.99 9.06
N LEU A 7 -5.08 4.12 8.10
CA LEU A 7 -5.35 5.37 7.40
C LEU A 7 -6.86 5.55 7.24
N GLU A 8 -7.28 6.80 7.23
CA GLU A 8 -8.68 7.18 7.00
C GLU A 8 -8.78 7.92 5.67
N ILE A 9 -9.65 7.44 4.79
CA ILE A 9 -9.94 8.07 3.50
C ILE A 9 -11.46 8.24 3.42
N GLY A 10 -11.92 9.48 3.49
CA GLY A 10 -13.35 9.77 3.58
C GLY A 10 -13.98 9.14 4.82
N LYS A 11 -14.91 8.20 4.62
CA LYS A 11 -15.55 7.42 5.70
C LYS A 11 -14.95 6.01 5.87
N SER A 12 -13.97 5.65 5.05
CA SER A 12 -13.36 4.33 5.02
C SER A 12 -12.10 4.30 5.91
N VAL A 13 -12.01 3.32 6.79
CA VAL A 13 -10.80 3.03 7.58
C VAL A 13 -10.08 1.84 6.97
N PHE A 14 -8.80 2.01 6.68
CA PHE A 14 -7.95 0.95 6.17
C PHE A 14 -6.85 0.58 7.16
N ARG A 15 -6.47 -0.69 7.17
CA ARG A 15 -5.25 -1.18 7.83
C ARG A 15 -4.23 -1.51 6.75
N TYR A 16 -2.98 -1.10 6.94
CA TYR A 16 -1.91 -1.41 6.01
C TYR A 16 -0.75 -2.12 6.68
N CYS A 17 -0.04 -2.93 5.90
CA CYS A 17 1.28 -3.45 6.23
C CYS A 17 2.15 -3.31 4.98
N ILE A 18 3.31 -2.66 5.11
CA ILE A 18 4.22 -2.37 4.01
C ILE A 18 5.66 -2.73 4.37
N LYS A 19 6.44 -3.16 3.38
CA LYS A 19 7.89 -3.35 3.51
C LYS A 19 8.60 -2.26 2.73
N VAL A 20 9.28 -1.36 3.46
CA VAL A 20 9.95 -0.17 2.88
C VAL A 20 11.45 -0.30 3.03
N TYR A 21 12.22 -0.06 1.97
CA TYR A 21 13.68 -0.09 2.01
C TYR A 21 14.30 1.33 2.06
N GLY A 22 15.62 1.40 2.21
CA GLY A 22 16.35 2.67 2.23
C GLY A 22 16.23 3.40 0.90
N GLU A 23 16.36 2.66 -0.19
CA GLU A 23 16.38 3.15 -1.57
C GLU A 23 15.31 2.44 -2.41
N GLY A 24 15.01 3.03 -3.57
CA GLY A 24 14.14 2.43 -4.57
C GLY A 24 14.75 1.16 -5.20
N SER A 25 13.95 0.39 -5.92
CA SER A 25 14.42 -0.80 -6.63
C SER A 25 13.45 -1.23 -7.72
N GLU A 26 13.90 -2.05 -8.67
CA GLU A 26 13.06 -2.69 -9.70
C GLU A 26 11.86 -3.46 -9.14
N TYR A 27 11.95 -3.93 -7.88
CA TYR A 27 10.87 -4.63 -7.18
C TYR A 27 9.90 -3.69 -6.45
N GLY A 28 10.25 -2.41 -6.35
CA GLY A 28 9.47 -1.37 -5.72
C GLY A 28 8.24 -1.00 -6.55
N ILE A 29 7.16 -0.60 -5.88
CA ILE A 29 6.04 0.04 -6.56
C ILE A 29 6.55 1.32 -7.20
N ASP A 30 6.41 1.41 -8.53
CA ASP A 30 6.92 2.50 -9.37
C ASP A 30 8.43 2.74 -9.18
N GLU A 31 9.19 1.64 -9.10
CA GLU A 31 10.64 1.62 -8.81
C GLU A 31 11.03 2.27 -7.47
N GLY A 32 10.03 2.53 -6.61
CA GLY A 32 10.19 3.17 -5.32
C GLY A 32 10.64 2.24 -4.20
N ARG A 33 10.50 2.70 -2.97
CA ARG A 33 11.06 2.05 -1.76
C ARG A 33 10.14 0.97 -1.18
N ILE A 34 8.85 1.01 -1.50
CA ILE A 34 7.85 0.02 -1.05
C ILE A 34 7.95 -1.22 -1.93
N SER A 35 8.52 -2.32 -1.44
CA SER A 35 8.62 -3.58 -2.20
C SER A 35 7.51 -4.58 -1.91
N LYS A 36 6.78 -4.40 -0.80
CA LYS A 36 5.57 -5.18 -0.49
C LYS A 36 4.53 -4.27 0.16
N LEU A 37 3.26 -4.49 -0.15
CA LEU A 37 2.14 -3.72 0.40
C LEU A 37 0.90 -4.60 0.49
N MET A 38 0.21 -4.53 1.63
CA MET A 38 -1.12 -5.09 1.83
C MET A 38 -1.99 -4.01 2.46
N ILE A 39 -3.16 -3.75 1.86
CA ILE A 39 -4.18 -2.85 2.40
C ILE A 39 -5.46 -3.65 2.63
N LYS A 40 -6.01 -3.55 3.83
CA LYS A 40 -7.28 -4.16 4.23
C LYS A 40 -8.34 -3.10 4.52
N ARG A 41 -9.57 -3.33 4.05
CA ARG A 41 -10.77 -2.56 4.44
C ARG A 41 -11.82 -3.54 4.93
N ASN A 42 -12.42 -3.29 6.10
CA ASN A 42 -13.43 -4.16 6.71
C ASN A 42 -12.97 -5.63 6.80
N GLY A 43 -11.71 -5.86 7.17
CA GLY A 43 -11.09 -7.19 7.28
C GLY A 43 -10.63 -7.82 5.96
N ASN A 44 -11.10 -7.34 4.81
CA ASN A 44 -10.79 -7.90 3.49
C ASN A 44 -9.57 -7.22 2.86
N VAL A 45 -8.70 -8.00 2.20
CA VAL A 45 -7.59 -7.46 1.41
C VAL A 45 -8.16 -6.84 0.14
N VAL A 46 -7.97 -5.53 -0.02
CA VAL A 46 -8.50 -4.74 -1.14
C VAL A 46 -7.42 -4.28 -2.11
N CYS A 47 -6.15 -4.33 -1.68
CA CYS A 47 -4.98 -4.07 -2.50
C CYS A 47 -3.79 -4.86 -1.94
N ASN A 48 -3.06 -5.57 -2.81
CA ASN A 48 -1.89 -6.34 -2.43
C ASN A 48 -0.84 -6.30 -3.54
N TYR A 49 0.39 -6.08 -3.12
CA TYR A 49 1.57 -6.07 -3.97
C TYR A 49 2.69 -6.84 -3.27
N ASP A 50 3.18 -7.91 -3.90
CA ASP A 50 4.37 -8.64 -3.46
C ASP A 50 5.38 -8.69 -4.62
N ARG A 51 6.03 -7.54 -4.87
CA ARG A 51 6.94 -7.34 -6.02
C ARG A 51 6.27 -7.58 -7.38
N GLY A 52 4.98 -7.28 -7.42
CA GLY A 52 4.06 -7.53 -8.50
C GLY A 52 2.64 -7.36 -7.95
N TRP A 53 1.69 -6.98 -8.80
CA TRP A 53 0.31 -6.77 -8.36
C TRP A 53 -0.43 -8.10 -8.21
N ASP A 54 -0.67 -8.55 -6.99
CA ASP A 54 -1.58 -9.67 -6.73
C ASP A 54 -3.04 -9.19 -6.77
N ILE A 55 -3.32 -8.04 -6.15
CA ILE A 55 -4.63 -7.42 -6.12
C ILE A 55 -4.46 -5.92 -6.37
N ARG A 56 -4.94 -5.45 -7.52
CA ARG A 56 -4.99 -4.01 -7.83
C ARG A 56 -6.16 -3.33 -7.12
N PRO A 57 -6.02 -2.06 -6.70
CA PRO A 57 -7.11 -1.30 -6.09
C PRO A 57 -8.25 -1.09 -7.11
N ARG A 58 -9.48 -1.41 -6.72
CA ARG A 58 -10.65 -1.38 -7.63
C ARG A 58 -11.52 -0.14 -7.47
N ASP A 59 -11.63 0.38 -6.25
CA ASP A 59 -12.43 1.57 -5.92
C ASP A 59 -11.56 2.78 -5.61
N THR A 60 -12.19 3.97 -5.64
CA THR A 60 -11.52 5.26 -5.49
C THR A 60 -10.82 5.39 -4.14
N ASP A 61 -11.47 4.99 -3.04
CA ASP A 61 -10.88 5.10 -1.71
C ASP A 61 -9.62 4.23 -1.58
N THR A 62 -9.67 2.99 -2.09
CA THR A 62 -8.50 2.10 -2.07
C THR A 62 -7.35 2.64 -2.94
N ARG A 63 -7.63 3.32 -4.06
CA ARG A 63 -6.60 4.00 -4.85
C ARG A 63 -5.98 5.17 -4.08
N GLN A 64 -6.79 6.00 -3.44
CA GLN A 64 -6.32 7.11 -2.61
C GLN A 64 -5.51 6.63 -1.41
N ALA A 65 -5.88 5.50 -0.82
CA ALA A 65 -5.12 4.82 0.23
C ALA A 65 -3.71 4.45 -0.23
N LEU A 66 -3.62 3.81 -1.40
CA LEU A 66 -2.34 3.45 -2.02
C LEU A 66 -1.49 4.69 -2.30
N GLU A 67 -2.04 5.71 -2.95
CA GLU A 67 -1.28 6.92 -3.29
C GLU A 67 -0.82 7.69 -2.04
N SER A 68 -1.63 7.70 -0.97
CA SER A 68 -1.22 8.27 0.32
C SER A 68 0.00 7.55 0.89
N LEU A 69 0.01 6.22 0.89
CA LEU A 69 1.15 5.43 1.36
C LEU A 69 2.39 5.62 0.48
N LYS A 70 2.22 5.67 -0.84
CA LYS A 70 3.33 5.97 -1.77
C LYS A 70 3.93 7.33 -1.48
N LYS A 71 3.11 8.38 -1.34
CA LYS A 71 3.58 9.74 -1.02
C LYS A 71 4.36 9.82 0.30
N THR A 72 4.05 8.97 1.27
CA THR A 72 4.73 8.96 2.57
C THR A 72 6.00 8.11 2.58
N TYR A 73 6.05 7.01 1.83
CA TYR A 73 7.07 5.98 2.01
C TYR A 73 7.93 5.64 0.79
N ASN A 74 7.51 6.01 -0.42
CA ASN A 74 8.43 6.09 -1.56
C ASN A 74 9.18 7.41 -1.49
#